data_AF-A0A955X596-F1
#
_entry.id   AF-A0A955X596-F1
#
_cell.length_a   1.000
_cell.length_b   1.000
_cell.length_c   1.000
_cell.angle_alpha   90.00
_cell.angle_beta   90.00
_cell.angle_gamma   90.00
#
_symmetry.space_group_name_H-M   'P 1'
#
loop_
_entity.id
_entity.type
_entity.pdbx_description
1 polymer ?
#
loop_
_entity_poly.entity_id
_entity_poly.type
_entity_poly.pdbx_seq_one_letter_code
_entity_poly.pdbx_strand_id
1 'polypeptide(L)'
;MEALESSLDPLIKDAVGYAPKAFLALITLIIGLWLVRIVTHVLGRMLGVRHVDKSLATFLTSLTGWTLRVLLCISVASTIGIETTSFVAVMGAAGLAVGMAPSPRTTAG
;
A
#
# COMPACT_ATOMS: atom_id res chain seq x y z
N MET A 1 0.34 -45.76 -15.22
CA MET A 1 -0.76 -44.90 -14.72
C MET A 1 -0.40 -44.25 -13.38
N GLU A 2 0.50 -44.82 -12.56
CA GLU A 2 1.02 -44.20 -11.32
C GLU A 2 1.97 -42.99 -11.51
N ALA A 3 2.66 -42.86 -12.64
CA ALA A 3 3.63 -41.77 -12.85
C ALA A 3 2.99 -40.40 -13.16
N LEU A 4 1.68 -40.35 -13.46
CA LEU A 4 0.98 -39.10 -13.78
C LEU A 4 0.24 -38.51 -12.57
N GLU A 5 -0.15 -39.33 -11.58
CA GLU A 5 -0.84 -38.83 -10.36
C GLU A 5 0.14 -38.16 -9.38
N SER A 6 1.34 -38.73 -9.20
CA SER A 6 2.37 -38.21 -8.29
C SER A 6 2.86 -36.78 -8.61
N SER A 7 2.76 -36.35 -9.88
CA SER A 7 3.12 -34.98 -10.29
C SER A 7 1.96 -33.97 -10.17
N LEU A 8 0.72 -34.43 -9.97
CA LEU A 8 -0.46 -33.56 -9.85
C LEU A 8 -0.88 -33.30 -8.40
N ASP A 9 -0.55 -34.20 -7.47
CA ASP A 9 -0.78 -34.02 -6.03
C ASP A 9 -0.16 -32.74 -5.42
N PRO A 10 1.12 -32.38 -5.71
CA PRO A 10 1.69 -31.14 -5.15
C PRO A 10 1.06 -29.88 -5.76
N LEU A 11 0.74 -29.91 -7.06
CA LEU A 11 0.13 -28.77 -7.77
C LEU A 11 -1.31 -28.48 -7.32
N ILE A 12 -2.11 -29.51 -7.04
CA ILE A 12 -3.48 -29.35 -6.54
C ILE A 12 -3.45 -28.88 -5.07
N LYS A 13 -2.49 -29.34 -4.27
CA LYS A 13 -2.36 -28.93 -2.86
C LYS A 13 -1.96 -27.45 -2.71
N ASP A 14 -1.11 -26.94 -3.60
CA ASP A 14 -0.81 -25.50 -3.67
C ASP A 14 -1.99 -24.71 -4.26
N ALA A 15 -2.59 -25.15 -5.37
CA ALA A 15 -3.69 -24.42 -6.02
C ALA A 15 -4.93 -24.25 -5.11
N VAL A 16 -5.30 -25.29 -4.36
CA VAL A 16 -6.41 -25.24 -3.39
C VAL A 16 -6.06 -24.39 -2.17
N GLY A 17 -4.77 -24.27 -1.81
CA GLY A 17 -4.29 -23.38 -0.75
C GLY A 17 -4.24 -21.90 -1.13
N TYR A 18 -4.07 -21.58 -2.41
CA TYR A 18 -4.02 -20.21 -2.93
C TYR A 18 -5.40 -19.61 -3.24
N ALA A 19 -6.38 -20.42 -3.64
CA ALA A 19 -7.75 -19.96 -3.91
C ALA A 19 -8.39 -19.16 -2.76
N PRO A 20 -8.38 -19.63 -1.49
CA PRO A 20 -8.92 -18.84 -0.37
C PRO A 20 -8.08 -17.58 -0.07
N LYS A 21 -6.76 -17.62 -0.27
CA LYS A 21 -5.88 -16.46 -0.09
C LYS A 21 -6.16 -15.38 -1.13
N ALA A 22 -6.38 -15.75 -2.39
CA ALA A 22 -6.77 -14.84 -3.45
C ALA A 22 -8.13 -14.19 -3.16
N PHE A 23 -9.08 -14.95 -2.61
CA PHE A 23 -10.38 -14.43 -2.19
C PHE A 23 -10.26 -13.44 -1.02
N LEU A 24 -9.48 -13.78 0.01
CA LEU A 24 -9.18 -12.89 1.14
C LEU A 24 -8.43 -11.63 0.69
N ALA A 25 -7.49 -11.76 -0.24
CA ALA A 25 -6.76 -10.65 -0.84
C ALA A 25 -7.70 -9.70 -1.60
N LEU A 26 -8.66 -10.24 -2.36
CA LEU A 26 -9.65 -9.45 -3.09
C LEU A 26 -10.59 -8.70 -2.14
N ILE A 27 -11.08 -9.36 -1.08
CA ILE A 27 -11.89 -8.73 -0.04
C ILE A 27 -11.10 -7.61 0.65
N THR A 28 -9.86 -7.90 1.05
CA THR A 28 -8.97 -6.94 1.72
C THR A 28 -8.64 -5.76 0.82
N LEU A 29 -8.47 -5.98 -0.49
CA LEU A 29 -8.27 -4.93 -1.46
C LEU A 29 -9.48 -3.96 -1.46
N ILE A 30 -10.70 -4.49 -1.56
CA ILE A 30 -11.93 -3.67 -1.58
C ILE A 30 -12.08 -2.90 -0.26
N ILE A 31 -11.98 -3.58 0.89
CA ILE A 31 -12.11 -2.96 2.22
C ILE A 31 -11.00 -1.93 2.44
N GLY A 32 -9.78 -2.25 2.04
CA GLY A 32 -8.63 -1.39 2.21
C GLY A 32 -8.70 -0.12 1.37
N LEU A 33 -9.11 -0.20 0.10
CA LEU A 33 -9.33 0.97 -0.75
C LEU A 33 -10.38 1.89 -0.15
N TRP A 34 -11.44 1.32 0.41
CA TRP A 34 -12.47 2.07 1.13
C TRP A 34 -11.92 2.73 2.40
N LEU A 35 -11.11 2.00 3.20
CA LEU A 35 -10.47 2.50 4.41
C LEU A 35 -9.51 3.66 4.10
N VAL A 36 -8.67 3.54 3.06
CA VAL A 36 -7.78 4.61 2.61
C VAL A 36 -8.58 5.87 2.29
N ARG A 37 -9.68 5.72 1.56
CA ARG A 37 -10.54 6.84 1.18
C ARG A 37 -11.14 7.54 2.40
N ILE A 38 -11.61 6.78 3.39
CA ILE A 38 -12.12 7.35 4.65
C ILE A 38 -11.03 8.08 5.40
N VAL A 39 -9.89 7.43 5.64
CA VAL A 39 -8.80 8.00 6.45
C VAL A 39 -8.29 9.29 5.80
N THR A 40 -8.04 9.29 4.49
CA THR A 40 -7.62 10.50 3.76
C THR A 40 -8.64 11.63 3.82
N HIS A 41 -9.94 11.31 3.76
CA HIS A 41 -11.00 12.29 3.86
C HIS A 41 -11.09 12.90 5.27
N VAL A 42 -10.98 12.06 6.31
CA VAL A 42 -10.96 12.50 7.71
C VAL A 42 -9.73 13.36 7.99
N LEU A 43 -8.55 12.97 7.50
CA LEU A 43 -7.31 13.74 7.66
C LEU A 43 -7.44 15.14 7.05
N GLY A 44 -7.92 15.23 5.80
CA GLY A 44 -8.10 16.51 5.13
C GLY A 44 -9.07 17.43 5.89
N ARG A 45 -10.13 16.85 6.48
CA ARG A 45 -11.09 17.60 7.29
C ARG A 45 -10.48 18.07 8.61
N MET A 46 -9.72 17.22 9.32
CA MET A 46 -9.02 17.59 10.55
C MET A 46 -7.99 18.69 10.33
N LEU A 47 -7.21 18.61 9.25
CA LEU A 47 -6.19 19.60 8.92
C LEU A 47 -6.82 20.95 8.55
N GLY A 48 -7.96 20.94 7.86
CA GLY A 48 -8.71 22.17 7.53
C GLY A 48 -9.29 22.90 8.75
N VAL A 49 -9.64 22.18 9.82
CA VAL A 49 -10.13 22.78 11.07
C VAL A 49 -9.00 23.38 11.90
N ARG A 50 -7.76 22.89 11.75
CA ARG A 50 -6.60 23.29 12.56
C ARG A 50 -5.84 24.53 12.07
N HIS A 51 -6.37 25.30 11.11
CA HIS A 51 -5.66 26.42 10.47
C HIS A 51 -4.25 26.03 9.96
N VAL A 52 -4.07 24.78 9.53
CA VAL A 52 -2.82 24.34 8.91
C VAL A 52 -2.71 24.97 7.53
N ASP A 53 -1.51 25.46 7.20
CA ASP A 53 -1.24 26.08 5.91
C ASP A 53 -1.62 25.16 4.75
N LYS A 54 -2.25 25.71 3.71
CA LYS A 54 -2.89 24.92 2.64
C LYS A 54 -1.90 23.98 1.94
N SER A 55 -0.64 24.43 1.81
CA SER A 55 0.45 23.64 1.25
C SER A 55 0.77 22.42 2.12
N LEU A 56 0.94 22.61 3.43
CA LEU A 56 1.26 21.54 4.37
C LEU A 56 0.08 20.58 4.54
N ALA A 57 -1.14 21.09 4.60
CA ALA A 57 -2.34 20.27 4.67
C ALA A 57 -2.45 19.37 3.43
N THR A 58 -2.19 19.91 2.24
CA THR A 58 -2.19 19.13 0.99
C THR A 58 -1.07 18.09 0.99
N PHE A 59 0.14 18.46 1.39
CA PHE A 59 1.30 17.56 1.50
C PHE A 59 1.05 16.39 2.45
N LEU A 60 0.55 16.65 3.66
CA LEU A 60 0.24 15.61 4.65
C LEU A 60 -0.89 14.69 4.18
N THR A 61 -1.92 15.25 3.55
CA THR A 61 -3.06 14.47 3.04
C THR A 61 -2.63 13.56 1.90
N SER A 62 -1.82 14.06 0.95
CA SER A 62 -1.31 13.26 -0.16
C SER A 62 -0.26 12.23 0.28
N LEU A 63 0.64 12.59 1.22
CA LEU A 63 1.60 11.66 1.83
C LEU A 63 0.87 10.51 2.54
N THR A 64 -0.07 10.83 3.42
CA THR A 64 -0.86 9.83 4.15
C THR A 64 -1.65 8.94 3.18
N GLY A 65 -2.26 9.52 2.15
CA GLY A 65 -2.97 8.76 1.13
C GLY A 65 -2.07 7.79 0.36
N TRP A 66 -0.88 8.23 -0.04
CA TRP A 66 0.10 7.36 -0.69
C TRP A 66 0.62 6.27 0.26
N THR A 67 0.97 6.61 1.50
CA THR A 67 1.44 5.65 2.51
C THR A 67 0.40 4.57 2.77
N LEU A 68 -0.87 4.93 2.98
CA LEU A 68 -1.94 3.96 3.21
C LEU A 68 -2.16 3.04 2.01
N ARG A 69 -2.09 3.57 0.77
CA ARG A 69 -2.21 2.74 -0.44
C ARG A 69 -1.07 1.74 -0.54
N VAL A 70 0.16 2.14 -0.24
CA VAL A 70 1.29 1.22 -0.28
C VAL A 70 1.20 0.18 0.82
N LEU A 71 0.81 0.59 2.04
CA LEU A 71 0.60 -0.34 3.15
C LEU A 71 -0.49 -1.38 2.82
N LEU A 72 -1.54 -0.95 2.11
CA LEU A 72 -2.58 -1.85 1.60
C LEU A 72 -2.02 -2.81 0.55
N CYS A 73 -1.27 -2.33 -0.43
CA CYS A 73 -0.63 -3.19 -1.43
C CYS A 73 0.28 -4.24 -0.77
N ILE A 74 1.04 -3.85 0.25
CA ILE A 74 1.90 -4.76 1.04
C ILE A 74 1.04 -5.80 1.78
N SER A 75 -0.07 -5.40 2.41
CA SER A 75 -0.99 -6.35 3.07
C SER A 75 -1.55 -7.39 2.10
N VAL A 76 -1.99 -6.94 0.91
CA VAL A 76 -2.52 -7.83 -0.12
C VAL A 76 -1.42 -8.76 -0.66
N ALA A 77 -0.24 -8.23 -0.97
CA ALA A 77 0.90 -9.01 -1.44
C ALA A 77 1.39 -10.03 -0.39
N SER A 78 1.43 -9.66 0.88
CA SER A 78 1.76 -10.55 2.00
C SER A 78 0.73 -11.66 2.18
N THR A 79 -0.56 -11.37 1.98
CA THR A 79 -1.64 -12.39 2.03
C THR A 79 -1.48 -13.44 0.91
N ILE A 80 -0.95 -13.03 -0.24
CA ILE A 80 -0.64 -13.91 -1.37
C ILE A 80 0.71 -14.63 -1.17
N GLY A 81 1.50 -14.25 -0.16
CA GLY A 81 2.80 -14.89 0.14
C GLY A 81 3.96 -14.36 -0.70
N ILE A 82 3.85 -13.14 -1.22
CA ILE A 82 4.95 -12.46 -1.91
C ILE A 82 5.91 -11.87 -0.85
N GLU A 83 7.22 -12.03 -1.03
CA GLU A 83 8.22 -11.34 -0.21
C GLU A 83 8.20 -9.82 -0.45
N THR A 84 7.54 -9.09 0.43
CA THR A 84 7.44 -7.62 0.35
C THR A 84 8.63 -6.89 0.96
N THR A 85 9.56 -7.57 1.62
CA THR A 85 10.67 -6.97 2.40
C THR A 85 11.54 -6.04 1.55
N SER A 86 11.95 -6.47 0.36
CA SER A 86 12.77 -5.66 -0.56
C SER A 86 12.02 -4.42 -1.04
N PHE A 87 10.70 -4.51 -1.25
CA PHE A 87 9.87 -3.36 -1.62
C PHE A 87 9.78 -2.35 -0.47
N VAL A 88 9.64 -2.81 0.77
CA VAL A 88 9.59 -1.95 1.96
C VAL A 88 10.91 -1.19 2.13
N ALA A 89 12.06 -1.84 1.89
CA ALA A 89 13.36 -1.19 1.96
C ALA A 89 13.49 -0.03 0.94
N VAL A 90 13.09 -0.27 -0.32
CA VAL A 90 13.10 0.75 -1.37
C VAL A 90 12.11 1.88 -1.07
N MET A 91 10.92 1.55 -0.58
CA MET A 91 9.90 2.50 -0.13
C MET A 91 10.42 3.40 1.01
N GLY A 92 11.16 2.84 1.96
CA GLY A 92 11.78 3.59 3.06
C GLY A 92 12.82 4.59 2.55
N ALA A 93 13.69 4.17 1.62
CA ALA A 93 14.66 5.05 0.97
C ALA A 93 13.97 6.16 0.15
N ALA A 94 12.90 5.83 -0.57
CA ALA A 94 12.11 6.81 -1.32
C ALA A 94 11.44 7.83 -0.39
N GLY A 95 10.89 7.39 0.76
CA GLY A 95 10.30 8.28 1.75
C GLY A 95 11.29 9.30 2.33
N LEU A 96 12.53 8.87 2.59
CA LEU A 96 13.62 9.77 2.99
C LEU A 96 13.93 10.80 1.91
N ALA A 97 14.05 10.36 0.64
CA ALA A 97 14.30 11.27 -0.48
C ALA A 97 13.19 12.31 -0.67
N VAL A 98 11.91 11.92 -0.52
CA VAL A 98 10.76 12.84 -0.59
C VAL A 98 10.75 13.80 0.61
N GLY A 99 11.10 13.33 1.80
CA GLY A 99 11.15 14.16 3.01
C GLY A 99 12.26 15.22 2.97
N MET A 100 13.35 14.95 2.25
CA MET A 100 14.46 15.89 2.04
C MET A 100 14.21 16.88 0.89
N ALA A 101 13.01 16.90 0.29
CA ALA A 101 12.72 17.70 -0.89
C ALA A 101 13.09 19.18 -0.66
N PRO A 102 13.94 19.77 -1.52
CA PRO A 102 14.30 21.17 -1.40
C PRO A 102 13.07 22.03 -1.69
N SER A 103 12.71 22.87 -0.72
CA SER A 103 11.78 23.96 -0.94
C SER A 103 12.25 24.77 -2.16
N PRO A 104 11.43 24.95 -3.22
CA PRO A 104 11.81 25.79 -4.35
C PRO A 104 11.94 27.21 -3.82
N ARG A 105 13.17 27.60 -3.52
CA ARG A 105 13.49 28.99 -3.23
C ARG A 105 13.28 29.74 -4.52
N THR A 106 12.14 30.40 -4.59
CA THR A 106 11.78 31.44 -5.52
C THR A 106 12.98 32.38 -5.74
N THR A 107 13.62 32.26 -6.90
CA THR A 107 14.61 33.21 -7.38
C THR A 107 13.84 34.47 -7.76
N ALA A 108 13.81 35.43 -6.84
CA ALA A 108 13.54 36.83 -7.15
C ALA A 108 14.88 37.48 -7.52
N GLY A 109 14.92 38.18 -8.66
CA GLY A 109 16.10 38.91 -9.14
C GLY A 109 16.25 38.81 -10.65
#